data_AF-A0A969X8S7-F1
#
_entry.id   AF-A0A969X8S7-F1
#
_cell.length_a   1.000
_cell.length_b   1.000
_cell.length_c   1.000
_cell.angle_alpha   90.00
_cell.angle_beta   90.00
_cell.angle_gamma   90.00
#
_symmetry.space_group_name_H-M   'P 1'
#
loop_
_entity.id
_entity.type
_entity.pdbx_description
1 polymer ?
#
loop_
_entity_poly.entity_id
_entity_poly.type
_entity_poly.pdbx_seq_one_letter_code
_entity_poly.pdbx_strand_id
1 'polypeptide(L)' 'MLKVDNVFSGYGDIQIINGISLTVEPGKIVAIVGSNGVGKSTLLKT' A
#
# COMPACT_ATOMS: atom_id res chain seq x y z
N MET A 1 14.36 7.80 0.30
CA MET A 1 12.98 8.33 0.25
C MET A 1 12.19 7.38 -0.62
N LEU A 2 11.09 6.82 -0.11
CA LEU A 2 10.14 6.04 -0.88
C LEU A 2 8.91 6.90 -1.13
N LYS A 3 8.44 7.00 -2.37
CA LYS A 3 7.21 7.71 -2.71
C LYS A 3 6.41 6.87 -3.69
N VAL A 4 5.15 6.68 -3.37
CA VAL A 4 4.15 6.11 -4.28
C VAL A 4 3.00 7.10 -4.39
N ASP A 5 2.44 7.22 -5.58
CA ASP A 5 1.38 8.17 -5.87
C ASP A 5 0.25 7.49 -6.63
N ASN A 6 -0.96 7.58 -6.09
CA ASN A 6 -2.19 7.09 -6.67
C ASN A 6 -2.10 5.63 -7.18
N VAL A 7 -1.55 4.74 -6.36
CA VAL A 7 -1.35 3.33 -6.73
C VAL A 7 -2.67 2.57 -6.72
N PHE A 8 -2.89 1.79 -7.76
CA PHE A 8 -3.96 0.81 -7.90
C PHE A 8 -3.34 -0.57 -8.06
N SER A 9 -3.80 -1.55 -7.29
CA SER A 9 -3.24 -2.91 -7.31
C SER A 9 -4.27 -3.93 -6.84
N GLY A 10 -4.14 -5.17 -7.32
CA GLY A 10 -5.14 -6.22 -7.17
C GLY A 10 -4.63 -7.57 -7.64
N TYR A 11 -5.48 -8.59 -7.54
CA TYR A 11 -5.19 -9.94 -8.05
C TYR A 11 -6.27 -10.35 -9.05
N GLY A 12 -5.87 -10.64 -10.29
CA GLY A 12 -6.81 -10.90 -11.38
C GLY A 12 -7.75 -9.71 -11.56
N ASP A 13 -9.06 -9.98 -11.54
CA ASP A 13 -10.10 -8.97 -11.68
C ASP A 13 -10.46 -8.26 -10.36
N ILE A 14 -9.83 -8.63 -9.24
CA ILE A 14 -10.16 -8.08 -7.92
C ILE A 14 -9.23 -6.90 -7.62
N GLN A 15 -9.80 -5.71 -7.61
CA GLN A 15 -9.15 -4.49 -7.13
C GLN A 15 -9.07 -4.48 -5.60
N ILE A 16 -7.87 -4.32 -5.03
CA ILE A 16 -7.66 -4.32 -3.57
C ILE A 16 -7.18 -2.95 -3.09
N ILE A 17 -6.18 -2.37 -3.76
CA ILE A 17 -5.64 -1.05 -3.45
C ILE A 17 -6.33 -0.03 -4.35
N ASN A 18 -7.00 0.97 -3.79
CA ASN A 18 -7.77 1.95 -4.54
C ASN A 18 -7.17 3.35 -4.39
N GLY A 19 -6.17 3.67 -5.21
CA GLY A 19 -5.59 5.02 -5.28
C GLY A 19 -4.84 5.43 -4.00
N ILE A 20 -3.87 4.63 -3.55
CA ILE A 20 -3.07 4.96 -2.37
C ILE A 20 -1.84 5.79 -2.75
N SER A 21 -1.65 6.92 -2.07
CA SER A 21 -0.40 7.70 -2.07
C SER A 21 0.26 7.60 -0.69
N LEU A 22 1.57 7.34 -0.67
CA LEU A 22 2.37 7.22 0.55
C LEU A 22 3.78 7.77 0.29
N THR A 23 4.32 8.48 1.27
CA THR A 23 5.72 8.90 1.29
C THR A 23 6.37 8.43 2.58
N VAL A 24 7.55 7.81 2.47
CA VAL A 24 8.38 7.38 3.60
C VAL A 24 9.75 8.04 3.50
N GLU A 25 10.04 8.88 4.49
CA GLU A 25 11.32 9.57 4.58
C GLU A 25 12.46 8.64 4.99
N PRO A 26 13.71 8.93 4.58
CA PRO A 26 14.88 8.20 5.03
C PRO A 26 14.96 8.09 6.56
N GLY A 27 15.31 6.92 7.07
CA GLY A 27 15.46 6.66 8.51
C GLY A 27 14.15 6.52 9.28
N LYS A 28 12.99 6.54 8.62
CA LYS A 28 11.69 6.27 9.26
C LYS A 28 11.32 4.79 9.19
N ILE A 29 10.74 4.29 10.28
CA ILE A 29 10.04 3.00 10.33
C ILE A 29 8.54 3.30 10.28
N VAL A 30 7.84 2.69 9.34
CA VAL A 30 6.40 2.88 9.14
C VAL A 30 5.69 1.54 9.28
N ALA A 31 4.59 1.53 10.02
CA ALA A 31 3.73 0.36 10.18
C ALA A 31 2.37 0.61 9.51
N ILE A 32 1.87 -0.41 8.82
CA ILE A 32 0.53 -0.39 8.22
C ILE A 32 -0.40 -1.20 9.14
N VAL A 33 -1.43 -0.55 9.68
CA VAL A 33 -2.39 -1.15 10.60
C VAL A 33 -3.80 -1.15 10.01
N GLY A 34 -4.62 -2.13 10.40
CA GLY A 34 -6.00 -2.27 9.93
C GLY A 34 -6.47 -3.72 9.96
N SER A 35 -7.77 -3.92 9.76
CA SER A 35 -8.42 -5.24 9.80
C SER A 35 -7.88 -6.22 8.75
N ASN A 36 -8.12 -7.51 8.96
CA ASN A 36 -7.77 -8.53 7.96
C ASN A 36 -8.54 -8.29 6.65
N GLY A 37 -7.90 -8.55 5.51
CA GLY A 37 -8.50 -8.36 4.19
C GLY A 37 -8.46 -6.94 3.63
N VAL A 38 -8.08 -5.92 4.42
CA VAL A 38 -8.08 -4.50 3.96
C VAL A 38 -6.97 -4.14 2.94
N GLY A 39 -6.17 -5.11 2.48
CA GLY A 39 -5.14 -4.88 1.47
C GLY A 39 -3.73 -4.57 1.98
N LYS A 40 -3.44 -4.68 3.28
CA LYS A 40 -2.10 -4.40 3.84
C LYS A 40 -0.98 -5.19 3.17
N SER A 41 -1.14 -6.52 3.04
CA SER A 41 -0.15 -7.37 2.39
C SER A 41 -0.06 -7.12 0.89
N THR A 42 -1.16 -6.71 0.25
CA THR A 42 -1.16 -6.32 -1.16
C THR A 42 -0.38 -5.02 -1.37
N LEU A 43 -0.55 -4.03 -0.47
CA LEU A 43 0.19 -2.77 -0.49
C LEU A 43 1.70 -2.99 -0.31
N LEU A 44 2.11 -3.92 0.55
CA LEU A 44 3.53 -4.24 0.77
C LEU A 44 4.17 -5.07 -0.35
N LYS A 45 3.37 -5.73 -1.20
CA LYS A 45 3.84 -6.55 -2.32
C LYS A 45 3.84 -5.82 -3.66
N THR A 46 3.20 -4.66 -3.72
CA THR A 46 3.20 -3.79 -4.91
C THR A 46 4.48 -2.98 -4.95
#